data_AF-A0AAW0Y7F0-F1
#
_entry.id   AF-A0AAW0Y7F0-F1
#
_cell.length_a   1.000
_cell.length_b   1.000
_cell.length_c   1.000
_cell.angle_alpha   90.00
_cell.angle_beta   90.00
_cell.angle_gamma   90.00
#
_symmetry.space_group_name_H-M   'P 1'
#
loop_
_entity.id
_entity.type
_entity.pdbx_description
1 polymer ?
#
loop_
_entity_poly.entity_id
_entity_poly.type
_entity_poly.pdbx_seq_one_letter_code
_entity_poly.pdbx_strand_id
1 'polypeptide(L)'
;AKFQEKLLENWVFHVTHGTGALVVSAMLDFLTFALCAPYSETTDGAHFDRLLEMVADNGRSLYRLFQHPSLAIVKGAGLVMKAVIEEGENDIPMRMQLLALTEGALPRHLFTALFTQTSDGRLLTHRQLSRHLVSLWAAENQLAIELLGRTVPPGLLAFLGSKETVSLDDIDRLNTRDNLKMAEEDEERNKKNQVLETLDRAYKSSVKKVEHLVERHMDFALQHWRSRMKREKSAEEKFRERPLVLRKRREKLKATANWPLFYFKFNQDHSLPNLIWNYK
;
A
#
# COMPACT_ATOMS: atom_id res chain seq x y z
N ALA A 1 5.74 8.22 23.33
CA ALA A 1 5.08 9.53 23.25
C ALA A 1 6.09 10.63 22.91
N LYS A 2 6.83 11.19 23.88
CA LYS A 2 7.72 12.36 23.68
C LYS A 2 8.77 12.25 22.56
N PHE A 3 9.25 11.05 22.24
CA PHE A 3 10.24 10.86 21.17
C PHE A 3 9.66 11.09 19.77
N GLN A 4 8.50 10.49 19.46
CA GLN A 4 7.84 10.64 18.15
C GLN A 4 7.41 12.09 17.91
N GLU A 5 6.92 12.75 18.97
CA GLU A 5 6.55 14.18 18.96
C GLU A 5 7.76 15.05 18.60
N LYS A 6 8.87 14.90 19.33
CA LYS A 6 10.10 15.65 19.06
C LYS A 6 10.70 15.37 17.69
N LEU A 7 10.58 14.14 17.21
CA LEU A 7 11.03 13.74 15.89
C LEU A 7 10.22 14.49 14.81
N LEU A 8 8.88 14.49 14.92
CA LEU A 8 8.01 15.22 14.01
C LEU A 8 8.16 16.74 14.11
N GLU A 9 8.35 17.30 15.30
CA GLU A 9 8.66 18.73 15.48
C GLU A 9 9.93 19.13 14.73
N ASN A 10 10.99 18.33 14.81
CA ASN A 10 12.24 18.58 14.09
C ASN A 10 12.04 18.48 12.56
N TRP A 11 11.22 17.52 12.11
CA TRP A 11 10.86 17.43 10.70
C TRP A 11 10.10 18.67 10.22
N VAL A 12 9.07 19.10 10.95
CA VAL A 12 8.30 20.32 10.64
C VAL A 12 9.21 21.54 10.59
N PHE A 13 10.15 21.67 11.54
CA PHE A 13 11.14 22.75 11.54
C PHE A 13 11.95 22.77 10.24
N HIS A 14 12.52 21.65 9.82
CA HIS A 14 13.30 21.57 8.58
C HIS A 14 12.47 21.83 7.33
N VAL A 15 11.25 21.30 7.26
CA VAL A 15 10.33 21.50 6.12
C VAL A 15 9.91 22.96 5.98
N THR A 16 9.56 23.62 7.09
CA THR A 16 9.11 25.02 7.10
C THR A 16 10.23 25.99 6.71
N HIS A 17 11.47 25.69 7.11
CA HIS A 17 12.65 26.51 6.79
C HIS A 17 13.32 26.12 5.47
N GLY A 18 12.90 25.03 4.83
CA GLY A 18 13.53 24.52 3.60
C GLY A 18 14.98 24.07 3.81
N THR A 19 15.32 23.58 5.01
CA THR A 19 16.66 23.12 5.37
C THR A 19 16.69 21.61 5.60
N GLY A 20 17.88 21.02 5.69
CA GLY A 20 18.02 19.63 6.15
C GLY A 20 17.37 18.59 5.24
N ALA A 21 17.53 18.69 3.91
CA ALA A 21 16.88 17.78 2.95
C ALA A 21 17.14 16.28 3.23
N LEU A 22 18.34 15.92 3.71
CA LEU A 22 18.65 14.54 4.11
C LEU A 22 17.86 14.10 5.35
N VAL A 23 17.68 15.01 6.32
CA VAL A 23 16.85 14.76 7.50
C VAL A 23 15.40 14.59 7.07
N VAL A 24 14.89 15.48 6.22
CA VAL A 24 13.53 15.38 5.67
C VAL A 24 13.32 14.05 4.92
N SER A 25 14.29 13.64 4.09
CA SER A 25 14.23 12.37 3.37
C SER A 25 14.22 11.17 4.32
N ALA A 26 15.15 11.11 5.28
CA ALA A 26 15.22 10.00 6.24
C ALA A 26 13.96 9.91 7.11
N MET A 27 13.36 11.05 7.44
CA MET A 27 12.11 11.12 8.19
C MET A 27 10.93 10.65 7.36
N LEU A 28 10.87 11.00 6.07
CA LEU A 28 9.88 10.44 5.15
C LEU A 28 10.07 8.94 4.97
N ASP A 29 11.30 8.44 4.88
CA ASP A 29 11.57 7.00 4.79
C ASP A 29 11.05 6.29 6.04
N PHE A 30 11.35 6.82 7.24
CA PHE A 30 10.78 6.33 8.49
C PHE A 30 9.24 6.30 8.47
N LEU A 31 8.60 7.39 8.05
CA LEU A 31 7.14 7.47 7.94
C LEU A 31 6.59 6.49 6.90
N THR A 32 7.29 6.28 5.78
CA THR A 32 6.86 5.31 4.78
C THR A 32 6.93 3.87 5.30
N PHE A 33 7.94 3.54 6.11
CA PHE A 33 8.01 2.21 6.74
C PHE A 33 6.95 2.02 7.82
N ALA A 34 6.60 3.08 8.55
CA ALA A 34 5.61 3.01 9.62
C ALA A 34 4.16 3.06 9.12
N LEU A 35 3.88 3.86 8.08
CA LEU A 35 2.51 4.20 7.65
C LEU A 35 2.11 3.64 6.29
N CYS A 36 3.06 3.36 5.39
CA CYS A 36 2.73 2.93 4.03
C CYS A 36 2.84 1.41 3.86
N ALA A 37 1.86 0.83 3.17
CA ALA A 37 1.94 -0.57 2.75
C ALA A 37 3.08 -0.78 1.73
N PRO A 38 3.76 -1.95 1.72
CA PRO A 38 3.57 -3.14 2.57
C PRO A 38 4.06 -3.03 4.02
N TYR A 39 4.85 -2.01 4.35
CA TYR A 39 5.66 -2.01 5.57
C TYR A 39 4.84 -1.79 6.84
N SER A 40 3.79 -0.98 6.74
CA SER A 40 2.87 -0.66 7.84
C SER A 40 2.15 -1.87 8.43
N GLU A 41 2.08 -2.99 7.72
CA GLU A 41 1.50 -4.25 8.21
C GLU A 41 2.23 -4.80 9.45
N THR A 42 3.50 -4.43 9.65
CA THR A 42 4.26 -4.81 10.85
C THR A 42 4.18 -3.80 11.99
N THR A 43 3.50 -2.68 11.78
CA THR A 43 3.33 -1.63 12.80
C THR A 43 2.10 -1.91 13.64
N ASP A 44 2.26 -1.89 14.96
CA ASP A 44 1.17 -2.07 15.91
C ASP A 44 0.03 -1.07 15.66
N GLY A 45 -1.22 -1.53 15.74
CA GLY A 45 -2.40 -0.76 15.34
C GLY A 45 -2.55 0.56 16.10
N ALA A 46 -2.33 0.56 17.42
CA ALA A 46 -2.45 1.76 18.24
C ALA A 46 -1.31 2.76 17.97
N HIS A 47 -0.10 2.26 17.72
CA HIS A 47 1.04 3.12 17.35
C HIS A 47 0.88 3.70 15.95
N PHE A 48 0.33 2.94 15.01
CA PHE A 48 -0.01 3.41 13.67
C PHE A 48 -1.01 4.56 13.73
N ASP A 49 -2.13 4.39 14.45
CA ASP A 49 -3.20 5.39 14.50
C ASP A 49 -2.71 6.70 15.11
N ARG A 50 -1.98 6.61 16.24
CA ARG A 50 -1.37 7.78 16.86
C ARG A 50 -0.39 8.49 15.92
N LEU A 51 0.47 7.75 15.22
CA LEU A 51 1.44 8.35 14.32
C LEU A 51 0.77 8.99 13.10
N LEU A 52 -0.27 8.35 12.55
CA LEU A 52 -1.05 8.88 11.43
C LEU A 52 -1.74 10.18 11.82
N GLU A 53 -2.36 10.24 13.00
CA GLU A 53 -2.98 11.46 13.54
C GLU A 53 -1.95 12.59 13.68
N MET A 54 -0.79 12.32 14.29
CA MET A 54 0.27 13.31 14.45
C MET A 54 0.81 13.85 13.11
N VAL A 55 0.93 12.98 12.10
CA VAL A 55 1.32 13.41 10.74
C VAL A 55 0.21 14.24 10.10
N ALA A 56 -1.05 13.83 10.25
CA ALA A 56 -2.21 14.54 9.72
C ALA A 56 -2.34 15.96 10.32
N ASP A 57 -2.04 16.14 11.61
CA ASP A 57 -2.04 17.46 12.25
C ASP A 57 -0.99 18.40 11.64
N ASN A 58 0.06 17.84 11.06
CA ASN A 58 1.10 18.56 10.34
C ASN A 58 0.90 18.55 8.82
N GLY A 59 -0.34 18.36 8.34
CA GLY A 59 -0.66 18.18 6.92
C GLY A 59 -0.14 19.31 6.00
N ARG A 60 -0.15 20.57 6.45
CA ARG A 60 0.41 21.70 5.66
C ARG A 60 1.90 21.53 5.37
N SER A 61 2.67 21.06 6.35
CA SER A 61 4.09 20.74 6.17
C SER A 61 4.26 19.63 5.14
N LEU A 62 3.40 18.61 5.18
CA LEU A 62 3.41 17.53 4.18
C LEU A 62 3.10 18.06 2.77
N TYR A 63 2.11 18.93 2.60
CA TYR A 63 1.78 19.54 1.31
C TYR A 63 2.90 20.41 0.74
N ARG A 64 3.66 21.12 1.59
CA ARG A 64 4.82 21.92 1.17
C ARG A 64 5.89 21.07 0.48
N LEU A 65 6.01 19.79 0.84
CA LEU A 65 6.98 18.87 0.24
C LEU A 65 6.70 18.55 -1.23
N PHE A 66 5.48 18.71 -1.72
CA PHE A 66 5.16 18.54 -3.15
C PHE A 66 5.83 19.61 -4.05
N GLN A 67 6.35 20.68 -3.46
CA GLN A 67 7.10 21.72 -4.15
C GLN A 67 8.62 21.52 -4.04
N HIS A 68 9.08 20.48 -3.33
CA HIS A 68 10.50 20.23 -3.12
C HIS A 68 11.19 19.79 -4.44
N PRO A 69 12.43 20.24 -4.72
CA PRO A 69 13.14 19.92 -5.96
C PRO A 69 13.50 18.43 -6.12
N SER A 70 13.66 17.69 -5.02
CA SER A 70 13.94 16.26 -5.05
C SER A 70 12.66 15.42 -5.18
N LEU A 71 12.54 14.70 -6.29
CA LEU A 71 11.43 13.76 -6.54
C LEU A 71 11.36 12.60 -5.54
N ALA A 72 12.47 12.25 -4.88
CA ALA A 72 12.45 11.23 -3.83
C ALA A 72 11.63 11.71 -2.61
N ILE A 73 11.81 12.98 -2.23
CA ILE A 73 11.05 13.62 -1.15
C ILE A 73 9.57 13.78 -1.57
N VAL A 74 9.31 14.21 -2.80
CA VAL A 74 7.93 14.31 -3.32
C VAL A 74 7.24 12.94 -3.32
N LYS A 75 7.93 11.88 -3.74
CA LYS A 75 7.43 10.50 -3.70
C LYS A 75 7.15 10.06 -2.26
N GLY A 76 8.09 10.25 -1.34
CA GLY A 76 7.91 9.92 0.08
C GLY A 76 6.70 10.63 0.68
N ALA A 77 6.59 11.94 0.47
CA ALA A 77 5.45 12.74 0.92
C ALA A 77 4.13 12.26 0.31
N GLY A 78 4.13 11.90 -0.98
CA GLY A 78 2.95 11.38 -1.66
C GLY A 78 2.50 10.02 -1.16
N LEU A 79 3.42 9.11 -0.86
CA LEU A 79 3.10 7.81 -0.27
C LEU A 79 2.49 7.99 1.13
N VAL A 80 3.09 8.87 1.95
CA VAL A 80 2.57 9.19 3.29
C VAL A 80 1.18 9.84 3.18
N MET A 81 0.99 10.80 2.27
CA MET A 81 -0.31 11.44 2.04
C MET A 81 -1.39 10.44 1.61
N LYS A 82 -1.05 9.52 0.70
CA LYS A 82 -1.93 8.41 0.29
C LYS A 82 -2.36 7.58 1.51
N ALA A 83 -1.42 7.18 2.37
CA ALA A 83 -1.73 6.43 3.59
C ALA A 83 -2.61 7.22 4.57
N VAL A 84 -2.33 8.50 4.77
CA VAL A 84 -3.11 9.38 5.67
C VAL A 84 -4.56 9.52 5.19
N ILE A 85 -4.79 9.65 3.88
CA ILE A 85 -6.15 9.79 3.33
C ILE A 85 -6.91 8.46 3.33
N GLU A 86 -6.25 7.37 2.96
CA GLU A 86 -6.90 6.06 2.85
C GLU A 86 -7.22 5.44 4.22
N GLU A 87 -6.31 5.56 5.19
CA GLU A 87 -6.43 4.91 6.51
C GLU A 87 -6.83 5.87 7.64
N GLY A 88 -6.87 7.18 7.38
CA GLY A 88 -7.24 8.19 8.37
C GLY A 88 -8.66 8.01 8.91
N GLU A 89 -8.82 8.26 10.21
CA GLU A 89 -10.13 8.22 10.87
C GLU A 89 -10.74 9.62 10.97
N ASN A 90 -12.04 9.67 11.28
CA ASN A 90 -12.76 10.92 11.53
C ASN A 90 -12.72 11.90 10.34
N ASP A 91 -12.38 13.15 10.61
CA ASP A 91 -12.31 14.26 9.66
C ASP A 91 -10.96 14.38 8.94
N ILE A 92 -9.99 13.51 9.23
CA ILE A 92 -8.64 13.56 8.66
C ILE A 92 -8.66 13.54 7.12
N PRO A 93 -9.37 12.60 6.44
CA PRO A 93 -9.40 12.58 4.99
C PRO A 93 -9.97 13.88 4.41
N MET A 94 -11.12 14.35 4.93
CA MET A 94 -11.76 15.60 4.48
C MET A 94 -10.84 16.81 4.69
N ARG A 95 -10.15 16.90 5.82
CA ARG A 95 -9.17 17.95 6.13
C ARG A 95 -7.99 17.92 5.15
N MET A 96 -7.45 16.74 4.87
CA MET A 96 -6.37 16.58 3.89
C MET A 96 -6.82 16.95 2.48
N GLN A 97 -8.02 16.53 2.06
CA GLN A 97 -8.57 16.88 0.75
C GLN A 97 -8.79 18.40 0.60
N LEU A 98 -9.27 19.07 1.65
CA LEU A 98 -9.41 20.53 1.66
C LEU A 98 -8.04 21.21 1.54
N LEU A 99 -7.02 20.73 2.28
CA LEU A 99 -5.66 21.25 2.16
C LEU A 99 -5.08 21.06 0.76
N ALA A 100 -5.42 19.99 0.04
CA ALA A 100 -4.99 19.80 -1.35
C ALA A 100 -5.46 20.93 -2.27
N LEU A 101 -6.66 21.48 -2.00
CA LEU A 101 -7.23 22.62 -2.71
C LEU A 101 -6.57 23.93 -2.28
N THR A 102 -6.42 24.17 -0.97
CA THR A 102 -5.88 25.44 -0.46
C THR A 102 -4.39 25.62 -0.72
N GLU A 103 -3.60 24.54 -0.64
CA GLU A 103 -2.16 24.55 -0.90
C GLU A 103 -1.84 24.41 -2.41
N GLY A 104 -2.87 24.29 -3.27
CA GLY A 104 -2.70 24.17 -4.72
C GLY A 104 -2.07 22.85 -5.19
N ALA A 105 -2.10 21.81 -4.35
CA ALA A 105 -1.52 20.51 -4.68
C ALA A 105 -2.33 19.78 -5.76
N LEU A 106 -3.67 19.85 -5.70
CA LEU A 106 -4.54 19.21 -6.69
C LEU A 106 -4.22 19.64 -8.13
N PRO A 107 -4.24 20.94 -8.49
CA PRO A 107 -3.95 21.36 -9.86
C PRO A 107 -2.51 21.01 -10.29
N ARG A 108 -1.53 21.06 -9.38
CA ARG A 108 -0.12 20.72 -9.67
C ARG A 108 0.06 19.23 -9.99
N HIS A 109 -0.54 18.35 -9.21
CA HIS A 109 -0.50 16.92 -9.47
C HIS A 109 -1.41 16.52 -10.64
N LEU A 110 -2.52 17.22 -10.87
CA LEU A 110 -3.34 17.04 -12.07
C LEU A 110 -2.52 17.34 -13.33
N PHE A 111 -1.79 18.46 -13.35
CA PHE A 111 -0.89 18.78 -14.45
C PHE A 111 0.15 17.66 -14.66
N THR A 112 0.78 17.20 -13.58
CA THR A 112 1.76 16.10 -13.65
C THR A 112 1.12 14.80 -14.18
N ALA A 113 -0.07 14.46 -13.71
CA ALA A 113 -0.82 13.27 -14.08
C ALA A 113 -1.21 13.23 -15.57
N LEU A 114 -1.53 14.40 -16.13
CA LEU A 114 -1.99 14.58 -17.52
C LEU A 114 -0.84 14.73 -18.51
N PHE A 115 0.14 15.58 -18.21
CA PHE A 115 1.11 16.04 -19.22
C PHE A 115 2.48 15.37 -19.14
N THR A 116 2.75 14.52 -18.14
CA THR A 116 4.03 13.80 -18.07
C THR A 116 4.08 12.69 -19.14
N GLN A 117 4.74 12.98 -20.26
CA GLN A 117 5.01 12.05 -21.36
C GLN A 117 6.53 11.85 -21.49
N THR A 118 7.05 10.74 -20.98
CA THR A 118 8.49 10.48 -20.93
C THR A 118 8.76 8.99 -20.84
N SER A 119 9.98 8.58 -21.20
CA SER A 119 10.51 7.23 -20.98
C SER A 119 11.21 7.08 -19.63
N ASP A 120 11.48 8.18 -18.89
CA ASP A 120 12.12 8.12 -17.57
C ASP A 120 11.19 7.48 -16.53
N GLY A 121 11.60 6.31 -16.02
CA GLY A 121 10.86 5.57 -15.00
C GLY A 121 10.59 6.39 -13.73
N ARG A 122 11.49 7.30 -13.33
CA ARG A 122 11.30 8.14 -12.14
C ARG A 122 10.16 9.14 -12.34
N LEU A 123 10.05 9.74 -13.51
CA LEU A 123 8.96 10.65 -13.84
C LEU A 123 7.64 9.89 -14.04
N LEU A 124 7.69 8.68 -14.59
CA LEU A 124 6.51 7.82 -14.74
C LEU A 124 5.95 7.35 -13.39
N THR A 125 6.82 7.03 -12.41
CA THR A 125 6.38 6.73 -11.03
C THR A 125 5.74 7.96 -10.37
N HIS A 126 6.32 9.14 -10.55
CA HIS A 126 5.74 10.39 -10.05
C HIS A 126 4.38 10.71 -10.69
N ARG A 127 4.24 10.46 -12.00
CA ARG A 127 2.96 10.58 -12.72
C ARG A 127 1.90 9.64 -12.14
N GLN A 128 2.23 8.36 -11.94
CA GLN A 128 1.30 7.39 -11.40
C GLN A 128 0.87 7.75 -9.96
N LEU A 129 1.82 8.16 -9.12
CA LEU A 129 1.52 8.66 -7.77
C LEU A 129 0.60 9.88 -7.82
N SER A 130 0.85 10.81 -8.74
CA SER A 130 0.00 12.00 -8.92
C SER A 130 -1.42 11.64 -9.34
N ARG A 131 -1.59 10.65 -10.23
CA ARG A 131 -2.91 10.14 -10.64
C ARG A 131 -3.68 9.57 -9.45
N HIS A 132 -3.00 8.81 -8.60
CA HIS A 132 -3.61 8.26 -7.39
C HIS A 132 -3.98 9.34 -6.36
N LEU A 133 -3.12 10.35 -6.16
CA LEU A 133 -3.44 11.44 -5.25
C LEU A 133 -4.62 12.28 -5.75
N VAL A 134 -4.68 12.59 -7.05
CA VAL A 134 -5.81 13.31 -7.65
C VAL A 134 -7.11 12.54 -7.48
N SER A 135 -7.09 11.22 -7.70
CA SER A 135 -8.29 10.40 -7.53
C SER A 135 -8.77 10.37 -6.07
N LEU A 136 -7.85 10.30 -5.10
CA LEU A 136 -8.16 10.39 -3.68
C LEU A 136 -8.66 11.77 -3.25
N TRP A 137 -8.09 12.85 -3.78
CA TRP A 137 -8.51 14.22 -3.42
C TRP A 137 -9.88 14.61 -3.96
N ALA A 138 -10.27 13.99 -5.08
CA ALA A 138 -11.57 14.18 -5.71
C ALA A 138 -12.64 13.18 -5.22
N ALA A 139 -12.25 12.09 -4.55
CA ALA A 139 -13.19 11.10 -4.02
C ALA A 139 -14.11 11.73 -2.97
N GLU A 140 -15.42 11.66 -3.19
CA GLU A 140 -16.44 12.18 -2.26
C GLU A 140 -16.28 13.67 -1.91
N ASN A 141 -15.55 14.44 -2.74
CA ASN A 141 -15.26 15.86 -2.48
C ASN A 141 -15.83 16.76 -3.58
N GLN A 142 -16.97 17.40 -3.30
CA GLN A 142 -17.66 18.27 -4.24
C GLN A 142 -16.81 19.47 -4.69
N LEU A 143 -16.02 20.07 -3.80
CA LEU A 143 -15.19 21.23 -4.12
C LEU A 143 -14.09 20.88 -5.15
N ALA A 144 -13.51 19.69 -5.03
CA ALA A 144 -12.54 19.18 -5.99
C ALA A 144 -13.19 18.90 -7.35
N ILE A 145 -14.38 18.29 -7.37
CA ILE A 145 -15.14 18.06 -8.62
C ILE A 145 -15.53 19.37 -9.31
N GLU A 146 -15.96 20.38 -8.55
CA GLU A 146 -16.26 21.71 -9.11
C GLU A 146 -15.03 22.41 -9.68
N LEU A 147 -13.87 22.28 -9.02
CA LEU A 147 -12.61 22.79 -9.55
C LEU A 147 -12.24 22.08 -10.85
N LEU A 148 -12.42 20.76 -10.91
CA LEU A 148 -12.24 19.98 -12.15
C LEU A 148 -13.19 20.45 -13.25
N GLY A 149 -14.47 20.67 -12.93
CA GLY A 149 -15.47 21.21 -13.85
C GLY A 149 -15.11 22.56 -14.47
N ARG A 150 -14.32 23.37 -13.77
CA ARG A 150 -13.83 24.68 -14.25
C ARG A 150 -12.51 24.59 -15.02
N THR A 151 -11.74 23.52 -14.84
CA THR A 151 -10.37 23.38 -15.40
C THR A 151 -10.28 22.40 -16.56
N VAL A 152 -11.18 21.42 -16.62
CA VAL A 152 -11.18 20.34 -17.61
C VAL A 152 -12.47 20.40 -18.44
N PRO A 153 -12.41 20.21 -19.77
CA PRO A 153 -13.61 20.16 -20.61
C PRO A 153 -14.65 19.13 -20.12
N PRO A 154 -15.95 19.48 -20.15
CA PRO A 154 -17.02 18.62 -19.62
C PRO A 154 -17.10 17.27 -20.35
N GLY A 155 -16.79 17.24 -21.65
CA GLY A 155 -16.76 15.98 -22.43
C GLY A 155 -15.70 14.99 -21.92
N LEU A 156 -14.57 15.48 -21.41
CA LEU A 156 -13.56 14.60 -20.79
C LEU A 156 -13.99 14.16 -19.39
N LEU A 157 -14.61 15.04 -18.61
CA LEU A 157 -15.12 14.70 -17.28
C LEU A 157 -16.23 13.65 -17.31
N ALA A 158 -17.01 13.59 -18.40
CA ALA A 158 -18.03 12.55 -18.60
C ALA A 158 -17.45 11.13 -18.51
N PHE A 159 -16.19 10.93 -18.90
CA PHE A 159 -15.53 9.62 -18.80
C PHE A 159 -15.34 9.13 -17.36
N LEU A 160 -15.29 10.03 -16.37
CA LEU A 160 -15.22 9.64 -14.95
C LEU A 160 -16.46 8.87 -14.48
N GLY A 161 -17.62 9.11 -15.12
CA GLY A 161 -18.87 8.40 -14.83
C GLY A 161 -19.16 7.23 -15.77
N SER A 162 -18.32 6.99 -16.77
CA SER A 162 -18.53 5.92 -17.75
C SER A 162 -18.18 4.54 -17.18
N LYS A 163 -18.89 3.50 -17.64
CA LYS A 163 -18.65 2.09 -17.30
C LYS A 163 -17.67 1.40 -18.25
N GLU A 164 -17.18 2.11 -19.27
CA GLU A 164 -16.18 1.57 -20.20
C GLU A 164 -14.85 1.27 -19.50
N THR A 165 -14.19 0.21 -19.93
CA THR A 165 -12.86 -0.18 -19.42
C THR A 165 -11.78 0.12 -20.46
N VAL A 166 -10.57 0.33 -19.98
CA VAL A 166 -9.39 0.49 -20.84
C VAL A 166 -8.83 -0.90 -21.12
N SER A 167 -8.45 -1.18 -22.37
CA SER A 167 -7.88 -2.47 -22.79
C SER A 167 -6.40 -2.65 -22.41
N LEU A 168 -5.72 -1.56 -22.05
CA LEU A 168 -4.34 -1.52 -21.63
C LEU A 168 -4.27 -1.26 -20.13
N ASP A 169 -3.81 -2.26 -19.37
CA ASP A 169 -3.45 -2.07 -17.98
C ASP A 169 -2.19 -1.20 -17.91
N ASP A 170 -2.30 -0.03 -17.29
CA ASP A 170 -1.15 0.83 -17.01
C ASP A 170 -0.22 0.06 -16.06
N ILE A 171 1.06 -0.08 -16.41
CA ILE A 171 2.03 -0.83 -15.60
C ILE A 171 2.07 -0.22 -14.20
N ASP A 172 1.79 -1.03 -13.17
CA ASP A 172 1.93 -0.58 -11.78
C ASP A 172 3.42 -0.43 -11.43
N ARG A 173 3.85 0.82 -11.24
CA ARG A 173 5.22 1.20 -10.85
C ARG A 173 5.29 1.56 -9.36
N LEU A 174 4.17 1.53 -8.65
CA LEU A 174 4.09 1.69 -7.21
C LEU A 174 4.09 0.30 -6.61
N ASN A 175 5.28 -0.27 -6.35
CA ASN A 175 5.47 -1.62 -5.80
C ASN A 175 4.47 -1.97 -4.67
N THR A 176 3.35 -2.60 -5.02
CA THR A 176 2.26 -3.02 -4.13
C THR A 176 2.45 -4.48 -3.77
N ARG A 177 3.54 -4.77 -3.06
CA ARG A 177 3.65 -6.05 -2.36
C ARG A 177 2.69 -6.02 -1.16
N ASP A 178 2.03 -7.14 -0.87
CA ASP A 178 1.08 -7.30 0.24
C ASP A 178 1.61 -8.46 1.08
N ASN A 179 2.30 -8.16 2.19
CA ASN A 179 2.98 -9.22 2.95
C ASN A 179 1.97 -10.03 3.76
N LEU A 180 0.84 -9.43 4.14
CA LEU A 180 -0.26 -10.09 4.81
C LEU A 180 -0.84 -11.20 3.93
N LYS A 181 -1.18 -10.89 2.67
CA LYS A 181 -1.66 -11.93 1.74
C LYS A 181 -0.64 -13.04 1.52
N MET A 182 0.64 -12.69 1.36
CA MET A 182 1.70 -13.69 1.23
C MET A 182 1.80 -14.59 2.46
N ALA A 183 1.68 -14.01 3.66
CA ALA A 183 1.70 -14.76 4.91
C ALA A 183 0.47 -15.67 5.08
N GLU A 184 -0.73 -15.19 4.69
CA GLU A 184 -1.97 -15.98 4.69
C GLU A 184 -1.86 -17.16 3.71
N GLU A 185 -1.38 -16.93 2.48
CA GLU A 185 -1.16 -17.98 1.46
C GLU A 185 -0.13 -19.02 1.91
N ASP A 186 0.97 -18.59 2.53
CA ASP A 186 1.98 -19.49 3.08
C ASP A 186 1.45 -20.30 4.27
N GLU A 187 0.61 -19.70 5.13
CA GLU A 187 -0.04 -20.41 6.24
C GLU A 187 -1.03 -21.47 5.73
N GLU A 188 -1.84 -21.14 4.72
CA GLU A 188 -2.74 -22.11 4.08
C GLU A 188 -1.97 -23.26 3.43
N ARG A 189 -0.86 -22.95 2.75
CA ARG A 189 0.01 -23.96 2.13
C ARG A 189 0.63 -24.86 3.20
N ASN A 190 1.09 -24.28 4.31
CA ASN A 190 1.64 -25.04 5.44
C ASN A 190 0.59 -25.92 6.10
N LYS A 191 -0.65 -25.45 6.28
CA LYS A 191 -1.76 -26.28 6.78
C LYS A 191 -2.05 -27.47 5.86
N LYS A 192 -2.12 -27.24 4.53
CA LYS A 192 -2.31 -28.32 3.53
C LYS A 192 -1.16 -29.34 3.58
N ASN A 193 0.07 -28.87 3.67
CA ASN A 193 1.26 -29.74 3.79
C ASN A 193 1.26 -30.53 5.10
N GLN A 194 0.89 -29.93 6.23
CA GLN A 194 0.77 -30.62 7.52
C GLN A 194 -0.30 -31.72 7.48
N VAL A 195 -1.47 -31.46 6.87
CA VAL A 195 -2.51 -32.48 6.69
C VAL A 195 -1.98 -33.64 5.84
N LEU A 196 -1.31 -33.34 4.72
CA LEU A 196 -0.70 -34.37 3.86
C LEU A 196 0.36 -35.20 4.62
N GLU A 197 1.21 -34.56 5.43
CA GLU A 197 2.17 -35.26 6.29
C GLU A 197 1.51 -36.13 7.36
N THR A 198 0.42 -35.67 7.97
CA THR A 198 -0.31 -36.48 8.96
C THR A 198 -0.96 -37.70 8.32
N LEU A 199 -1.51 -37.56 7.10
CA LEU A 199 -2.05 -38.67 6.32
C LEU A 199 -0.95 -39.64 5.90
N ASP A 200 0.21 -39.16 5.43
CA ASP A 200 1.36 -40.00 5.11
C ASP A 200 1.90 -40.74 6.33
N ARG A 201 1.98 -40.08 7.50
CA ARG A 201 2.36 -40.74 8.76
C ARG A 201 1.32 -41.80 9.18
N ALA A 202 0.03 -41.50 9.06
CA ALA A 202 -1.04 -42.45 9.35
C ALA A 202 -0.97 -43.66 8.41
N TYR A 203 -0.81 -43.44 7.11
CA TYR A 203 -0.64 -44.46 6.09
C TYR A 203 0.60 -45.35 6.35
N LYS A 204 1.77 -44.74 6.59
CA LYS A 204 2.99 -45.45 6.98
C LYS A 204 2.82 -46.24 8.27
N SER A 205 2.05 -45.74 9.23
CA SER A 205 1.77 -46.47 10.48
C SER A 205 0.85 -47.69 10.26
N SER A 206 -0.12 -47.60 9.34
CA SER A 206 -0.94 -48.75 8.96
C SER A 206 -0.15 -49.79 8.18
N VAL A 207 0.71 -49.37 7.24
CA VAL A 207 1.62 -50.27 6.52
C VAL A 207 2.56 -50.96 7.50
N LYS A 208 3.18 -50.22 8.42
CA LYS A 208 4.02 -50.81 9.48
C LYS A 208 3.28 -51.75 10.42
N LYS A 209 2.00 -51.53 10.71
CA LYS A 209 1.19 -52.47 11.51
C LYS A 209 0.93 -53.78 10.76
N VAL A 210 0.77 -53.72 9.43
CA VAL A 210 0.65 -54.90 8.57
C VAL A 210 2.00 -55.61 8.46
N GLU A 211 3.10 -54.87 8.27
CA GLU A 211 4.47 -55.41 8.30
C GLU A 211 4.78 -56.05 9.66
N HIS A 212 4.46 -55.41 10.79
CA HIS A 212 4.65 -56.00 12.13
C HIS A 212 3.76 -57.22 12.41
N LEU A 213 2.62 -57.37 11.74
CA LEU A 213 1.80 -58.59 11.80
C LEU A 213 2.49 -59.75 11.06
N VAL A 214 3.26 -59.45 10.02
CA VAL A 214 4.11 -60.39 9.27
C VAL A 214 5.43 -60.65 10.02
N GLU A 215 6.02 -59.64 10.66
CA GLU A 215 7.29 -59.71 11.41
C GLU A 215 7.16 -60.25 12.84
N ARG A 216 5.98 -60.72 13.28
CA ARG A 216 5.82 -61.42 14.59
C ARG A 216 6.72 -62.67 14.76
N HIS A 217 7.50 -63.03 13.75
CA HIS A 217 8.51 -64.08 13.80
C HIS A 217 9.94 -63.60 14.11
N MET A 218 10.21 -62.29 14.20
CA MET A 218 11.53 -61.79 14.58
C MET A 218 11.46 -60.58 15.52
N ASP A 219 12.11 -60.75 16.68
CA ASP A 219 12.73 -59.72 17.51
C ASP A 219 12.04 -59.26 18.80
N PHE A 220 12.30 -60.07 19.84
CA PHE A 220 12.43 -59.69 21.25
C PHE A 220 13.66 -58.77 21.53
N ALA A 221 14.44 -58.38 20.51
CA ALA A 221 15.75 -57.71 20.70
C ALA A 221 15.76 -56.18 20.52
N LEU A 222 14.73 -55.54 19.95
CA LEU A 222 14.79 -54.11 19.57
C LEU A 222 14.23 -53.12 20.61
N GLN A 223 13.83 -53.58 21.81
CA GLN A 223 13.20 -52.71 22.82
C GLN A 223 14.18 -51.73 23.48
N HIS A 224 15.50 -51.98 23.42
CA HIS A 224 16.47 -51.21 24.18
C HIS A 224 16.99 -49.93 23.47
N TRP A 225 16.71 -49.73 22.17
CA TRP A 225 17.26 -48.59 21.41
C TRP A 225 16.34 -47.36 21.36
N ARG A 226 15.05 -47.51 21.67
CA ARG A 226 14.04 -46.45 21.52
C ARG A 226 13.98 -45.42 22.66
N SER A 227 14.66 -45.67 23.78
CA SER A 227 14.55 -44.84 24.98
C SER A 227 15.55 -43.67 25.05
N ARG A 228 16.42 -43.48 24.04
CA ARG A 228 17.58 -42.57 24.16
C ARG A 228 17.63 -41.32 23.26
N MET A 229 16.52 -40.94 22.61
CA MET A 229 16.46 -39.68 21.85
C MET A 229 15.32 -38.78 22.35
N LYS A 230 15.60 -37.99 23.39
CA LYS A 230 14.94 -36.71 23.62
C LYS A 230 15.89 -35.61 23.16
N ARG A 231 15.52 -34.94 22.06
CA ARG A 231 16.20 -33.77 21.54
C ARG A 231 15.54 -32.55 22.18
N GLU A 232 16.22 -31.91 23.13
CA GLU A 232 15.75 -30.65 23.71
C GLU A 232 15.82 -29.53 22.65
N LYS A 233 14.75 -28.75 22.57
CA LYS A 233 14.60 -27.64 21.63
C LYS A 233 15.34 -26.40 22.16
N SER A 234 16.23 -25.82 21.36
CA SER A 234 17.05 -24.63 21.70
C SER A 234 16.16 -23.40 21.95
N ALA A 235 16.63 -22.47 22.79
CA ALA A 235 15.97 -21.19 23.09
C ALA A 235 15.73 -20.32 21.83
N GLU A 236 16.49 -20.53 20.75
CA GLU A 236 16.29 -19.87 19.44
C GLU A 236 15.00 -20.33 18.74
N GLU A 237 14.49 -21.53 19.02
CA GLU A 237 13.18 -21.97 18.51
C GLU A 237 12.03 -21.22 19.19
N LYS A 238 12.19 -20.82 20.46
CA LYS A 238 11.16 -20.06 21.20
C LYS A 238 11.01 -18.60 20.72
N PHE A 239 12.06 -17.98 20.20
CA PHE A 239 11.95 -16.62 19.63
C PHE A 239 11.22 -16.64 18.27
N ARG A 240 11.31 -17.75 17.53
CA ARG A 240 10.55 -18.00 16.29
C ARG A 240 9.07 -18.32 16.53
N GLU A 241 8.69 -18.65 17.77
CA GLU A 241 7.32 -19.06 18.12
C GLU A 241 6.38 -17.90 18.49
N ARG A 242 6.86 -16.64 18.56
CA ARG A 242 5.95 -15.50 18.69
C ARG A 242 5.24 -15.32 17.34
N PRO A 243 3.90 -15.50 17.25
CA PRO A 243 3.21 -15.28 16.00
C PRO A 243 3.41 -13.82 15.59
N LEU A 244 4.01 -13.61 14.42
CA LEU A 244 4.09 -12.31 13.77
C LEU A 244 2.67 -11.92 13.37
N VAL A 245 2.00 -11.12 14.20
CA VAL A 245 0.66 -10.62 13.89
C VAL A 245 0.82 -9.42 12.96
N LEU A 246 0.47 -9.64 11.70
CA LEU A 246 0.40 -8.58 10.71
C LEU A 246 -0.93 -7.83 10.85
N ARG A 247 -0.86 -6.51 10.83
CA ARG A 247 -2.01 -5.60 10.80
C ARG A 247 -2.68 -5.66 9.43
N LYS A 248 -4.01 -5.72 9.43
CA LYS A 248 -4.82 -5.55 8.21
C LYS A 248 -4.95 -4.07 7.84
N ARG A 249 -4.56 -3.74 6.61
CA ARG A 249 -4.70 -2.39 6.04
C ARG A 249 -6.17 -1.95 5.94
N ARG A 250 -6.47 -0.71 6.34
CA ARG A 250 -7.84 -0.15 6.35
C ARG A 250 -8.01 0.88 5.23
N GLU A 251 -8.44 0.48 4.04
CA GLU A 251 -8.75 1.45 2.96
C GLU A 251 -10.19 1.96 3.09
N LYS A 252 -10.40 3.02 3.87
CA LYS A 252 -11.73 3.60 4.13
C LYS A 252 -12.21 4.47 2.97
N LEU A 253 -11.37 5.38 2.49
CA LEU A 253 -11.67 6.21 1.33
C LEU A 253 -11.14 5.55 0.06
N LYS A 254 -12.02 5.37 -0.94
CA LYS A 254 -11.65 4.83 -2.26
C LYS A 254 -12.20 5.72 -3.36
N ALA A 255 -11.39 5.97 -4.38
CA ALA A 255 -11.85 6.64 -5.59
C ALA A 255 -12.76 5.70 -6.39
N THR A 256 -14.04 6.04 -6.49
CA THR A 256 -15.06 5.26 -7.23
C THR A 256 -15.16 5.65 -8.71
N ALA A 257 -14.71 6.85 -9.07
CA ALA A 257 -14.76 7.36 -10.43
C ALA A 257 -13.74 6.67 -11.37
N ASN A 258 -14.06 6.65 -12.67
CA ASN A 258 -13.26 5.98 -13.70
C ASN A 258 -12.08 6.83 -14.18
N TRP A 259 -11.13 7.06 -13.27
CA TRP A 259 -9.88 7.75 -13.53
C TRP A 259 -9.01 7.09 -14.62
N PRO A 260 -8.91 5.75 -14.71
CA PRO A 260 -8.14 5.11 -15.78
C PRO A 260 -8.65 5.50 -17.18
N LEU A 261 -9.97 5.43 -17.40
CA LEU A 261 -10.57 5.84 -18.67
C LEU A 261 -10.37 7.32 -18.95
N PHE A 262 -10.53 8.17 -17.94
CA PHE A 262 -10.27 9.60 -18.05
C PHE A 262 -8.85 9.91 -18.55
N TYR A 263 -7.82 9.32 -17.92
CA TYR A 263 -6.43 9.53 -18.34
C TYR A 263 -6.12 8.91 -19.71
N PHE A 264 -6.72 7.77 -20.04
CA PHE A 264 -6.58 7.16 -21.35
C PHE A 264 -7.17 8.06 -22.44
N LYS A 265 -8.42 8.49 -22.27
CA LYS A 265 -9.11 9.38 -23.20
C LYS A 265 -8.42 10.72 -23.32
N PHE A 266 -7.90 11.29 -22.24
CA PHE A 266 -7.14 12.54 -22.31
C PHE A 266 -5.98 12.50 -23.33
N ASN A 267 -5.31 11.35 -23.47
CA ASN A 267 -4.19 11.18 -24.40
C ASN A 267 -4.63 10.81 -25.84
N GLN A 268 -5.93 10.66 -26.09
CA GLN A 268 -6.45 10.44 -27.43
C GLN A 268 -6.66 11.77 -28.15
N ASP A 269 -6.59 11.72 -29.48
CA ASP A 269 -6.97 12.84 -30.31
C ASP A 269 -8.50 12.95 -30.39
N HIS A 270 -9.04 14.05 -29.84
CA HIS A 270 -10.47 14.37 -29.90
C HIS A 270 -10.83 15.33 -31.04
N SER A 271 -9.85 15.75 -31.84
CA SER A 271 -10.06 16.71 -32.94
C SER A 271 -10.64 16.09 -34.21
N LEU A 272 -10.93 14.78 -34.20
CA LEU A 272 -11.44 14.11 -35.39
C LEU A 272 -12.83 14.66 -35.79
N PRO A 273 -13.01 15.14 -37.04
CA PRO A 273 -14.26 15.77 -37.51
C PRO A 273 -15.50 14.87 -37.46
N ASN A 274 -15.29 13.56 -37.36
CA ASN A 274 -16.33 12.54 -37.32
C ASN A 274 -17.07 12.45 -35.96
N LEU A 275 -16.59 13.12 -34.90
CA LEU A 275 -17.28 13.14 -33.60
C LEU A 275 -18.46 14.12 -33.55
N ILE A 276 -18.44 15.22 -34.31
CA ILE A 276 -19.53 16.23 -34.32
C ILE A 276 -20.77 15.70 -35.06
N TRP A 277 -20.58 14.78 -36.01
CA TRP A 277 -21.63 14.33 -36.93
C TRP A 277 -22.26 12.97 -36.59
N ASN A 278 -21.83 12.32 -35.51
CA ASN A 278 -22.46 11.08 -35.03
C ASN A 278 -23.66 11.37 -34.11
N TYR A 279 -24.63 12.14 -34.62
CA TYR A 279 -25.99 12.16 -34.08
C TYR A 279 -26.81 11.17 -34.92
N LYS A 280 -27.03 9.96 -34.40
CA LYS A 280 -28.01 9.00 -34.91
C LYS A 280 -29.00 8.67 -33.82
#